data_AF-A0A2G5M1W7-F1
#
_entry.id   AF-A0A2G5M1W7-F1
#
_cell.length_a   1.000
_cell.length_b   1.000
_cell.length_c   1.000
_cell.angle_alpha   90.00
_cell.angle_beta   90.00
_cell.angle_gamma   90.00
#
_symmetry.space_group_name_H-M   'P 1'
#
loop_
_entity.id
_entity.type
_entity.pdbx_description
1 polymer ?
#
loop_
_entity_poly.entity_id
_entity_poly.type
_entity_poly.pdbx_seq_one_letter_code
_entity_poly.pdbx_strand_id
1 'polypeptide(L)'
;GNYSYYLEEKAKRLELEMKKFEKQQDEIKKLEDFVQRNIARASTSNRAKSRRKQLEKINVMNRPMDEDASANFRFEIMKQSGNDVLSIDNLKLGYDDKPLIENVSLKLNR
;
A
#
# COMPACT_ATOMS: atom_id res chain seq x y z
N GLY A 1 -6.01 -9.92 19.52
CA GLY A 1 -5.20 -9.23 18.49
C GLY A 1 -5.65 -9.72 17.12
N ASN A 2 -6.02 -8.80 16.22
CA ASN A 2 -6.66 -9.10 14.93
C ASN A 2 -5.77 -8.75 13.72
N TYR A 3 -4.64 -8.08 13.97
CA TYR A 3 -3.76 -7.58 12.92
C TYR A 3 -2.91 -8.68 12.27
N SER A 4 -2.38 -9.61 13.07
CA SER A 4 -1.58 -10.74 12.54
C SER A 4 -2.40 -11.64 11.61
N TYR A 5 -3.66 -11.92 11.98
CA TYR A 5 -4.57 -12.71 11.14
C TYR A 5 -4.92 -11.98 9.82
N TYR A 6 -5.16 -10.67 9.89
CA TYR A 6 -5.37 -9.83 8.70
C TYR A 6 -4.17 -9.88 7.73
N LEU A 7 -2.94 -9.83 8.25
CA LEU A 7 -1.73 -9.90 7.42
C LEU A 7 -1.61 -11.25 6.70
N GLU A 8 -1.86 -12.36 7.39
CA GLU A 8 -1.85 -13.69 6.75
C GLU A 8 -2.93 -13.83 5.69
N GLU A 9 -4.14 -13.34 5.96
CA GLU A 9 -5.24 -13.43 4.99
C GLU A 9 -5.00 -12.50 3.78
N LYS A 10 -4.42 -11.31 3.98
CA LYS A 10 -3.98 -10.41 2.91
C LYS A 10 -2.96 -11.10 2.00
N ALA A 11 -1.92 -11.73 2.58
CA ALA A 11 -0.90 -12.44 1.82
C ALA A 11 -1.48 -13.58 0.98
N LYS A 12 -2.38 -14.40 1.55
CA LYS A 12 -3.06 -15.48 0.82
C LYS A 12 -3.93 -14.96 -0.33
N ARG A 13 -4.61 -13.83 -0.14
CA ARG A 13 -5.44 -13.20 -1.18
C ARG A 13 -4.56 -12.71 -2.33
N LEU A 14 -3.47 -12.02 -2.01
CA LEU A 14 -2.53 -11.52 -3.01
C LEU A 14 -1.92 -12.67 -3.83
N GLU A 15 -1.52 -13.76 -3.18
CA GLU A 15 -0.99 -14.95 -3.86
C GLU A 15 -2.01 -15.55 -4.83
N LEU A 16 -3.28 -15.63 -4.42
CA LEU A 16 -4.36 -16.17 -5.23
C LEU A 16 -4.68 -15.28 -6.44
N GLU A 17 -4.65 -13.96 -6.27
CA GLU A 17 -4.81 -12.99 -7.36
C GLU A 17 -3.63 -13.03 -8.32
N MET A 18 -2.40 -13.13 -7.81
CA MET A 18 -1.18 -13.30 -8.62
C MET A 18 -1.24 -14.55 -9.48
N LYS A 19 -1.62 -15.70 -8.91
CA LYS A 19 -1.80 -16.95 -9.66
C LYS A 19 -2.86 -16.84 -10.76
N LYS A 20 -3.95 -16.11 -10.52
CA LYS A 20 -4.99 -15.87 -11.55
C LYS A 20 -4.47 -14.98 -12.68
N PHE A 21 -3.75 -13.92 -12.32
CA PHE A 21 -3.10 -13.03 -13.27
C PHE A 21 -2.12 -13.78 -14.17
N GLU A 22 -1.18 -14.55 -13.59
CA GLU A 22 -0.19 -15.33 -14.34
C GLU A 22 -0.85 -16.30 -15.33
N LYS A 23 -1.87 -17.03 -14.89
CA LYS A 23 -2.63 -17.94 -15.77
C LYS A 23 -3.27 -17.21 -16.95
N GLN A 24 -3.86 -16.04 -16.71
CA GLN A 24 -4.46 -15.24 -17.77
C GLN A 24 -3.40 -14.76 -18.77
N GLN A 25 -2.25 -14.28 -18.28
CA GLN A 25 -1.14 -13.84 -19.14
C GLN A 25 -0.61 -14.99 -20.00
N ASP A 26 -0.47 -16.19 -19.44
CA ASP A 26 -0.05 -17.38 -20.18
C ASP A 26 -1.05 -17.77 -21.28
N GLU A 27 -2.34 -17.66 -21.02
CA GLU A 27 -3.39 -17.91 -22.02
C GLU A 27 -3.36 -16.86 -23.15
N ILE A 28 -3.23 -15.58 -22.79
CA ILE A 28 -3.09 -14.47 -23.75
C ILE A 28 -1.88 -14.73 -24.65
N LYS A 29 -0.71 -15.04 -24.06
CA LYS A 29 0.51 -15.33 -24.81
C LYS A 29 0.36 -16.50 -25.77
N LYS A 30 -0.28 -17.60 -25.34
CA LYS A 30 -0.55 -18.76 -26.23
C LYS A 30 -1.44 -18.38 -27.41
N LEU A 31 -2.44 -17.53 -27.18
CA LEU A 31 -3.33 -17.06 -28.24
C LEU A 31 -2.58 -16.15 -29.21
N GLU A 32 -1.77 -15.22 -28.71
CA GLU A 32 -0.92 -14.33 -29.52
C GLU A 32 0.05 -15.13 -30.40
N ASP A 33 0.78 -16.09 -29.80
CA ASP A 33 1.70 -16.97 -30.51
C ASP A 33 1.01 -17.78 -31.60
N PHE A 34 -0.23 -18.21 -31.36
CA PHE A 34 -1.02 -18.93 -32.36
C PHE A 34 -1.37 -18.00 -33.52
N VAL A 35 -1.83 -16.78 -33.23
CA VAL A 35 -2.19 -15.78 -34.23
C VAL A 35 -0.97 -15.43 -35.08
N GLN A 36 0.17 -15.10 -34.45
CA GLN A 36 1.40 -14.71 -35.14
C GLN A 36 1.89 -15.80 -36.10
N ARG A 37 1.87 -17.08 -35.67
CA ARG A 37 2.35 -18.20 -36.49
C ARG A 37 1.41 -18.58 -37.63
N ASN A 38 0.11 -18.31 -37.51
CA ASN A 38 -0.91 -18.87 -38.41
C ASN A 38 -1.67 -17.85 -39.25
N ILE A 39 -1.49 -16.54 -39.01
CA ILE A 39 -2.25 -15.51 -39.74
C ILE A 39 -2.01 -15.55 -41.26
N ALA A 40 -0.77 -15.86 -41.67
CA ALA A 40 -0.36 -15.94 -43.07
C ALA A 40 -0.55 -17.33 -43.71
N ARG A 41 -0.91 -18.36 -42.93
CA ARG A 41 -1.08 -19.73 -43.43
C ARG A 41 -2.50 -19.94 -43.94
N ALA A 42 -2.66 -20.28 -45.23
CA ALA A 42 -3.98 -20.44 -45.86
C ALA A 42 -4.92 -21.41 -45.10
N SER A 43 -4.40 -22.53 -44.60
CA SER A 43 -5.19 -23.56 -43.89
C SER A 43 -5.64 -23.14 -42.48
N THR A 44 -4.93 -22.23 -41.82
CA THR A 44 -5.19 -21.84 -40.41
C THR A 44 -5.51 -20.36 -40.20
N SER A 45 -5.50 -19.54 -41.28
CA SER A 45 -5.74 -18.10 -41.23
C SER A 45 -7.10 -17.74 -40.63
N ASN A 46 -8.17 -18.45 -40.99
CA ASN A 46 -9.51 -18.20 -40.44
C ASN A 46 -9.57 -18.44 -38.92
N ARG A 47 -8.86 -19.46 -38.42
CA ARG A 47 -8.75 -19.74 -36.98
C ARG A 47 -7.92 -18.67 -36.26
N ALA A 48 -6.85 -18.18 -36.89
CA ALA A 48 -6.04 -17.09 -36.37
C ALA A 48 -6.85 -15.78 -36.27
N LYS A 49 -7.62 -15.42 -37.31
CA LYS A 49 -8.50 -14.24 -37.30
C LYS A 49 -9.55 -14.32 -36.17
N SER A 50 -10.14 -15.49 -35.96
CA SER A 50 -11.09 -15.71 -34.85
C SER A 50 -10.44 -15.48 -33.49
N ARG A 51 -9.26 -16.07 -33.24
CA ARG A 51 -8.51 -15.88 -31.99
C ARG A 51 -8.02 -14.46 -31.79
N ARG A 52 -7.66 -13.73 -32.85
CA ARG A 52 -7.36 -12.30 -32.77
C ARG A 52 -8.56 -11.50 -32.27
N LYS A 53 -9.76 -11.78 -32.78
CA LYS A 53 -10.99 -11.15 -32.30
C LYS A 53 -11.34 -11.55 -30.86
N GLN A 54 -10.92 -12.74 -30.42
CA GLN A 54 -11.04 -13.12 -29.01
C GLN A 54 -10.09 -12.31 -28.14
N LEU A 55 -8.82 -12.15 -28.53
CA LEU A 55 -7.83 -11.31 -27.82
C LEU A 55 -8.32 -9.87 -27.64
N GLU A 56 -8.89 -9.26 -28.70
CA GLU A 56 -9.47 -7.90 -28.65
C GLU A 56 -10.60 -7.73 -27.62
N LYS A 57 -11.23 -8.83 -27.19
CA LYS A 57 -12.34 -8.83 -26.21
C LYS A 57 -11.89 -9.22 -24.80
N ILE A 58 -10.66 -9.70 -24.62
CA ILE A 58 -10.18 -10.10 -23.30
C ILE A 58 -9.94 -8.83 -22.49
N ASN A 59 -10.56 -8.75 -21.31
CA ASN A 59 -10.23 -7.73 -20.32
C ASN A 59 -8.98 -8.19 -19.57
N VAL A 60 -7.84 -7.55 -19.86
CA VAL A 60 -6.55 -7.89 -19.27
C VAL A 60 -6.57 -7.48 -17.80
N MET A 61 -6.37 -8.44 -16.91
CA MET A 61 -6.31 -8.20 -15.48
C MET A 61 -5.06 -7.37 -15.17
N ASN A 62 -5.19 -6.38 -14.29
CA ASN A 62 -4.05 -5.63 -13.82
C ASN A 62 -3.18 -6.51 -12.91
N ARG A 63 -1.87 -6.24 -12.90
CA ARG A 63 -0.97 -6.93 -11.97
C ARG A 63 -1.39 -6.58 -10.54
N PRO A 64 -1.62 -7.58 -9.67
CA PRO A 64 -1.87 -7.33 -8.25
C PRO A 64 -0.67 -6.61 -7.66
N MET A 65 -0.88 -5.41 -7.13
CA MET A 65 0.13 -4.67 -6.39
C MET A 65 -0.08 -4.94 -4.91
N ASP A 66 1.00 -5.21 -4.19
CA ASP A 66 0.97 -5.11 -2.74
C ASP A 66 1.01 -3.62 -2.42
N GLU A 67 -0.15 -3.05 -2.07
CA GLU A 67 -0.20 -1.74 -1.44
C GLU A 67 0.33 -1.88 -0.01
N ASP A 68 1.64 -2.11 0.10
CA ASP A 68 2.42 -1.68 1.24
C ASP A 68 2.71 -0.19 1.06
N ALA A 69 1.63 0.60 0.97
CA ALA A 69 1.72 1.97 1.43
C ALA A 69 1.89 1.88 2.94
N SER A 70 3.14 1.67 3.37
CA SER A 70 3.61 1.98 4.71
C SER A 70 2.87 3.23 5.15
N ALA A 71 1.97 3.09 6.12
CA ALA A 71 1.05 4.14 6.48
C ALA A 71 1.87 5.38 6.88
N ASN A 72 2.00 6.32 5.94
CA ASN A 72 2.81 7.51 6.13
C ASN A 72 1.95 8.50 6.90
N PHE A 73 1.97 8.36 8.22
CA PHE A 73 1.34 9.33 9.11
C PHE A 73 2.22 10.59 9.14
N ARG A 74 1.75 11.65 8.48
CA ARG A 74 2.33 12.99 8.59
C ARG A 74 1.42 13.83 9.47
N PHE A 75 1.93 14.24 10.63
CA PHE A 75 1.21 15.17 11.50
C PHE A 75 1.52 16.59 11.07
N GLU A 76 0.53 17.28 10.52
CA GLU A 76 0.62 18.72 10.29
C GLU A 76 0.22 19.44 11.58
N ILE A 77 1.16 20.18 12.18
CA ILE A 77 0.88 20.99 13.37
C ILE A 77 0.02 22.17 12.90
N MET A 78 -1.30 22.09 13.09
CA MET A 78 -2.26 23.12 12.65
C MET A 78 -2.04 24.51 13.27
N LYS A 79 -1.35 24.60 14.41
CA LYS A 79 -1.12 25.86 15.12
C LYS A 79 0.33 25.92 15.59
N GLN A 80 1.08 26.89 15.07
CA GLN A 80 2.41 27.18 15.63
C GLN A 80 2.27 27.63 17.08
N SER A 81 3.11 27.11 17.97
CA SER A 81 3.24 27.66 19.33
C SER A 81 3.77 29.09 19.25
N GLY A 82 3.30 29.95 20.15
CA GLY A 82 3.87 31.30 20.34
C GLY A 82 5.32 31.23 20.81
N ASN A 83 5.99 32.38 20.86
CA ASN A 83 7.40 32.49 21.28
C ASN A 83 7.63 31.96 22.71
N ASP A 84 6.67 32.20 23.61
CA ASP A 84 6.68 31.67 24.97
C ASP A 84 5.82 30.40 25.01
N VAL A 85 6.46 29.25 25.21
CA VAL A 85 5.83 27.93 25.15
C VAL A 85 5.44 27.45 26.55
N LEU A 86 6.25 27.75 27.56
CA LEU A 86 5.99 27.40 28.95
C LEU A 86 6.79 28.33 29.87
N SER A 87 6.13 29.00 30.81
CA SER A 87 6.79 29.69 31.94
C SER A 87 6.34 29.02 33.22
N ILE A 88 7.29 28.54 33.99
CA ILE A 88 7.11 27.99 35.32
C ILE A 88 7.87 28.90 36.26
N ASP A 89 7.18 29.39 37.29
CA ASP A 89 7.75 30.23 38.34
C ASP A 89 7.48 29.56 39.70
N ASN A 90 8.53 29.34 40.49
CA ASN A 90 8.48 28.75 41.83
C ASN A 90 7.75 27.40 41.93
N LEU A 91 8.03 26.48 41.01
CA LEU A 91 7.50 25.12 41.09
C LEU A 91 8.09 24.38 42.30
N LYS A 92 7.18 23.72 43.02
CA LYS A 92 7.47 22.78 44.09
C LYS A 92 6.95 21.41 43.68
N LEU A 93 7.86 20.43 43.62
CA LEU A 93 7.56 19.06 43.23
C LEU A 93 7.92 18.13 44.39
N GLY A 94 6.98 17.29 44.80
CA GLY A 94 7.21 16.27 45.81
C GLY A 94 5.90 15.65 46.26
N TYR A 95 5.98 14.90 47.35
CA TYR A 95 4.81 14.34 48.02
C TYR A 95 4.30 15.36 49.04
N ASP A 96 3.01 15.28 49.42
CA ASP A 96 2.33 16.27 50.25
C ASP A 96 3.15 16.74 51.46
N ASP A 97 3.79 15.81 52.17
CA ASP A 97 4.58 16.09 53.37
C ASP A 97 6.10 16.17 53.14
N LYS A 98 6.58 15.97 51.92
CA LYS A 98 8.02 16.00 51.62
C LYS A 98 8.32 16.51 50.20
N PRO A 99 8.64 17.80 50.05
CA PRO A 99 9.08 18.32 48.78
C PRO A 99 10.45 17.77 48.41
N LEU A 100 10.56 17.33 47.17
CA LEU A 100 11.79 16.78 46.60
C LEU A 100 12.56 17.87 45.84
N ILE A 101 11.83 18.82 45.27
CA ILE A 101 12.38 19.92 44.46
C ILE A 101 11.57 21.17 44.78
N GLU A 102 12.26 22.28 45.07
CA GLU A 102 11.63 23.57 45.35
C GLU A 102 12.30 24.68 44.54
N ASN A 103 11.57 25.78 44.30
CA ASN A 103 12.05 26.99 43.63
C ASN A 103 12.52 26.78 42.19
N VAL A 104 11.90 25.84 41.46
CA VAL A 104 12.23 25.67 40.05
C VAL A 104 11.51 26.71 39.22
N SER A 105 12.30 27.53 38.53
CA SER A 105 11.82 28.44 37.50
C SER A 105 12.35 27.98 36.15
N LEU A 106 11.44 27.78 35.19
CA LEU A 106 11.77 27.28 33.86
C LEU A 106 11.03 28.09 32.81
N LYS A 107 11.78 28.59 31.82
CA LYS A 107 11.22 29.24 30.64
C LYS A 107 11.58 28.42 29.42
N LEU A 108 10.56 27.94 28.72
CA LEU A 108 10.68 27.30 27.43
C LEU A 108 10.17 28.27 26.39
N ASN A 109 11.07 28.68 25.51
CA ASN A 109 10.75 29.46 24.33
C ASN A 109 10.92 28.55 23.10
N ARG A 110 10.38 28.97 21.95
CA ARG A 110 10.50 28.20 20.70
C ARG A 110 11.93 28.17 20.15
#